data_AF-A0A7I7UT32-F1
#
_entry.id   AF-A0A7I7UT32-F1
#
_cell.length_a   1.000
_cell.length_b   1.000
_cell.length_c   1.000
_cell.angle_alpha   90.00
_cell.angle_beta   90.00
_cell.angle_gamma   90.00
#
_symmetry.space_group_name_H-M   'P 1'
#
loop_
_entity.id
_entity.type
_entity.pdbx_description
1 polymer ?
#
loop_
_entity_poly.entity_id
_entity_poly.type
_entity_poly.pdbx_seq_one_letter_code
_entity_poly.pdbx_strand_id
1 'polypeptide(L)'
;MRVGVSGSGGTTVVLGHVALTRCTAHVDGVRGDGIRAGHDLTGALAAAICDAECERGGPLSPRVHELCRSAQTEAARRRSQRADLVAMTTMEEP
;
A
#
# COMPACT_ATOMS: atom_id res chain seq x y z
N MET A 1 -0.27 -1.04 15.16
CA MET A 1 0.82 -1.72 14.43
C MET A 1 1.61 -2.55 15.41
N ARG A 2 1.84 -3.83 15.09
CA ARG A 2 2.71 -4.71 15.86
C ARG A 2 3.99 -4.94 15.06
N VAL A 3 5.13 -4.97 15.75
CA VAL A 3 6.44 -5.25 15.12
C VAL A 3 7.08 -6.42 15.85
N GLY A 4 7.72 -7.31 15.09
CA GLY A 4 8.48 -8.42 15.64
C GLY A 4 9.71 -7.92 16.38
N VAL A 5 9.97 -8.50 17.55
CA VAL A 5 11.20 -8.21 18.30
C VAL A 5 12.26 -9.23 17.88
N SER A 6 13.36 -8.75 17.31
CA SER A 6 14.48 -9.60 16.87
C SER A 6 14.98 -10.48 18.03
N GLY A 7 15.20 -11.77 17.78
CA GLY A 7 15.69 -12.73 18.78
C GLY A 7 14.64 -13.24 19.78
N SER A 8 13.38 -12.78 19.71
CA SER A 8 12.34 -13.09 20.72
C SER A 8 11.43 -14.29 20.40
N GLY A 9 11.80 -15.14 19.44
CA GLY A 9 11.03 -16.34 19.10
C GLY A 9 9.60 -16.07 18.59
N GLY A 10 9.39 -14.98 17.85
CA GLY A 10 8.07 -14.63 17.30
C GLY A 10 7.23 -13.70 18.16
N THR A 11 7.78 -13.22 19.28
CA THR A 11 7.11 -12.19 20.09
C THR A 11 7.00 -10.89 19.31
N THR A 12 5.84 -10.25 19.42
CA THR A 12 5.57 -8.94 18.83
C THR A 12 5.20 -7.94 19.90
N VAL A 13 5.56 -6.68 19.70
CA VAL A 13 5.19 -5.56 20.57
C VAL A 13 4.31 -4.56 19.82
N VAL A 14 3.41 -3.89 20.54
CA VAL A 14 2.57 -2.82 19.99
C VAL A 14 3.38 -1.52 19.98
N LEU A 15 3.59 -0.93 18.80
CA LEU A 15 4.29 0.36 18.67
C LEU A 15 3.34 1.56 18.58
N GLY A 16 2.04 1.32 18.47
CA GLY A 16 1.02 2.37 18.39
C GLY A 16 -0.13 2.04 17.45
N HIS A 17 -0.92 3.06 17.13
CA HIS A 17 -2.11 2.97 16.28
C HIS A 17 -1.94 3.80 15.01
N VAL A 18 -2.55 3.37 13.92
CA VAL A 18 -2.54 4.09 12.64
C VAL A 18 -3.99 4.22 12.19
N ALA A 19 -4.39 5.43 11.81
CA ALA A 19 -5.70 5.64 11.20
C ALA A 19 -5.74 4.97 9.83
N LEU A 20 -6.81 4.20 9.57
CA LEU A 20 -7.06 3.55 8.30
C LEU A 20 -8.47 3.89 7.84
N THR A 21 -8.61 4.19 6.56
CA THR A 21 -9.89 4.20 5.87
C THR A 21 -10.07 2.88 5.13
N ARG A 22 -11.20 2.23 5.37
CA ARG A 22 -11.62 1.03 4.64
C ARG A 22 -12.90 1.32 3.86
N CYS A 23 -12.99 0.79 2.64
CA CYS A 23 -14.18 0.81 1.82
C CYS A 23 -14.42 -0.59 1.23
N THR A 24 -15.68 -0.95 1.06
CA THR A 24 -16.11 -2.12 0.29
C THR A 24 -17.13 -1.62 -0.73
N ALA A 25 -16.96 -2.01 -1.99
CA ALA A 25 -17.83 -1.63 -3.10
C ALA A 25 -18.33 -2.86 -3.83
N HIS A 26 -19.50 -2.75 -4.49
CA HIS A 26 -19.99 -3.77 -5.41
C HIS A 26 -20.09 -3.16 -6.80
N VAL A 27 -19.43 -3.78 -7.78
CA VAL A 27 -19.43 -3.38 -9.20
C VAL A 27 -20.00 -4.56 -9.98
N ASP A 28 -21.14 -4.35 -10.65
CA ASP A 28 -21.87 -5.40 -11.37
C ASP A 28 -22.09 -6.68 -10.52
N GLY A 29 -22.38 -6.49 -9.23
CA GLY A 29 -22.60 -7.59 -8.28
C GLY A 29 -21.32 -8.23 -7.71
N VAL A 30 -20.14 -7.90 -8.25
CA VAL A 30 -18.85 -8.37 -7.73
C VAL A 30 -18.34 -7.42 -6.64
N ARG A 31 -17.97 -8.00 -5.50
CA ARG A 31 -17.44 -7.27 -4.35
C ARG A 31 -15.96 -6.97 -4.56
N GLY A 32 -15.55 -5.75 -4.21
CA GLY A 32 -14.14 -5.40 -4.02
C GLY A 32 -13.92 -4.65 -2.71
N ASP A 33 -12.71 -4.76 -2.17
CA ASP A 33 -12.28 -4.17 -0.91
C ASP A 33 -11.09 -3.21 -1.11
N GLY A 34 -11.07 -2.10 -0.38
CA GLY A 34 -10.03 -1.08 -0.46
C GLY A 34 -9.65 -0.55 0.91
N ILE A 35 -8.34 -0.41 1.17
CA ILE A 35 -7.81 0.12 2.44
C ILE A 35 -6.73 1.17 2.15
N ARG A 36 -6.80 2.31 2.82
CA ARG A 36 -5.80 3.39 2.75
C ARG A 36 -5.44 3.90 4.14
N ALA A 37 -4.19 4.35 4.29
CA ALA A 37 -3.74 5.00 5.51
C ALA A 37 -4.29 6.43 5.61
N GLY A 38 -4.54 6.89 6.84
CA GLY A 38 -5.13 8.19 7.10
C GLY A 38 -6.62 8.25 6.75
N HIS A 39 -7.12 9.46 6.53
CA HIS A 39 -8.52 9.73 6.18
C HIS A 39 -8.67 9.95 4.67
N ASP A 40 -8.43 8.90 3.87
CA ASP A 40 -8.50 8.93 2.40
C ASP A 40 -9.71 8.12 1.89
N LEU A 41 -10.90 8.72 1.96
CA LEU A 41 -12.17 8.12 1.53
C LEU A 41 -12.17 7.81 0.03
N THR A 42 -11.79 8.80 -0.80
CA THR A 42 -11.75 8.67 -2.25
C THR A 42 -10.77 7.58 -2.68
N GLY A 43 -9.58 7.54 -2.07
CA GLY A 43 -8.58 6.53 -2.38
C GLY A 43 -8.99 5.12 -1.95
N ALA A 44 -9.73 4.98 -0.85
CA ALA A 44 -10.25 3.68 -0.41
C ALA A 44 -11.37 3.18 -1.33
N LEU A 45 -12.29 4.06 -1.75
CA LEU A 45 -13.32 3.71 -2.73
C LEU A 45 -12.72 3.36 -4.09
N ALA A 46 -11.78 4.16 -4.58
CA ALA A 46 -11.09 3.87 -5.84
C ALA A 46 -10.38 2.51 -5.79
N ALA A 47 -9.72 2.18 -4.67
CA ALA A 47 -9.12 0.86 -4.47
C ALA A 47 -10.16 -0.26 -4.51
N ALA A 48 -11.30 -0.11 -3.83
CA ALA A 48 -12.37 -1.10 -3.82
C ALA A 48 -13.01 -1.31 -5.21
N ILE A 49 -13.15 -0.26 -6.02
CA ILE A 49 -13.64 -0.36 -7.40
C ILE A 49 -12.63 -1.09 -8.29
N CYS A 50 -11.34 -0.75 -8.19
CA CYS A 50 -10.28 -1.41 -8.94
C CYS A 50 -10.18 -2.91 -8.58
N ASP A 51 -10.34 -3.25 -7.30
CA ASP A 51 -10.36 -4.63 -6.82
C ASP A 51 -11.55 -5.41 -7.42
N ALA A 52 -12.76 -4.85 -7.35
CA ALA A 52 -13.95 -5.46 -7.95
C ALA A 52 -13.84 -5.61 -9.48
N GLU A 53 -13.24 -4.63 -10.17
CA GLU A 53 -12.99 -4.68 -11.61
C GLU A 53 -12.02 -5.82 -11.97
N CYS A 54 -10.92 -5.96 -11.22
CA CYS A 54 -9.96 -7.03 -11.43
C CYS A 54 -10.59 -8.40 -11.15
N GLU A 55 -11.31 -8.55 -10.04
CA GLU A 55 -11.96 -9.80 -9.64
C GLU A 55 -13.01 -10.25 -10.66
N ARG A 56 -13.80 -9.31 -11.20
CA ARG A 56 -14.81 -9.64 -12.22
C ARG A 56 -14.23 -9.89 -13.62
N GLY A 57 -12.93 -9.69 -13.82
CA GLY A 57 -12.30 -9.78 -15.15
C GLY A 57 -12.86 -8.75 -16.13
N GLY A 58 -13.20 -7.55 -15.64
CA GLY A 58 -13.87 -6.52 -16.43
C GLY A 58 -12.98 -5.88 -17.53
N PRO A 59 -13.59 -5.09 -18.43
CA PRO A 59 -12.88 -4.45 -19.54
C PRO A 59 -11.78 -3.48 -19.10
N LEU A 60 -11.82 -2.96 -17.87
CA LEU A 60 -10.82 -2.04 -17.35
C LEU A 60 -9.69 -2.75 -16.58
N SER A 61 -9.77 -4.06 -16.33
CA SER A 61 -8.71 -4.80 -15.61
C SER A 61 -7.31 -4.60 -16.19
N PRO A 62 -7.08 -4.62 -17.52
CA PRO A 62 -5.76 -4.33 -18.08
C PRO A 62 -5.26 -2.94 -17.72
N ARG A 63 -6.16 -1.95 -17.68
CA ARG A 63 -5.83 -0.56 -17.30
C ARG A 63 -5.53 -0.46 -15.81
N VAL A 64 -6.25 -1.17 -14.96
CA VAL A 64 -5.96 -1.24 -13.52
C VAL A 64 -4.58 -1.85 -13.29
N HIS A 65 -4.25 -2.96 -13.97
CA HIS A 65 -2.91 -3.56 -13.88
C HIS A 65 -1.80 -2.62 -14.34
N GLU A 66 -2.03 -1.86 -15.41
CA GLU A 66 -1.07 -0.84 -15.88
C GLU A 66 -0.86 0.26 -14.83
N LEU A 67 -1.95 0.79 -14.26
CA LEU A 67 -1.89 1.81 -13.21
C LEU A 67 -1.12 1.29 -11.99
N CYS A 68 -1.40 0.05 -11.56
CA CYS A 68 -0.68 -0.59 -10.46
C CYS A 68 0.81 -0.72 -10.77
N ARG A 69 1.18 -1.15 -11.98
CA ARG A 69 2.58 -1.28 -12.39
C ARG A 69 3.29 0.07 -12.42
N SER A 70 2.67 1.08 -13.02
CA SER A 70 3.20 2.46 -13.06
C SER A 70 3.41 3.03 -11.65
N ALA A 71 2.43 2.87 -10.77
CA ALA A 71 2.52 3.32 -9.39
C ALA A 71 3.63 2.60 -8.60
N GLN A 72 3.83 1.29 -8.83
CA GLN A 72 4.91 0.53 -8.19
C GLN A 72 6.29 0.99 -8.68
N THR A 73 6.47 1.17 -9.99
CA THR A 73 7.72 1.66 -10.58
C THR A 73 8.08 3.03 -10.02
N GLU A 74 7.12 3.94 -9.97
CA GLU A 74 7.33 5.29 -9.47
C GLU A 74 7.62 5.29 -7.95
N ALA A 75 6.94 4.43 -7.17
CA ALA A 75 7.22 4.27 -5.75
C ALA A 75 8.63 3.69 -5.49
N ALA A 76 9.08 2.74 -6.31
CA ALA A 76 10.43 2.19 -6.26
C ALA A 76 11.48 3.26 -6.59
N ARG A 77 11.25 4.05 -7.65
CA ARG A 77 12.12 5.18 -8.02
C ARG A 77 12.27 6.18 -6.87
N ARG A 78 11.17 6.62 -6.28
CA ARG A 78 11.20 7.55 -5.12
C ARG A 78 11.88 6.94 -3.90
N ARG A 79 11.74 5.62 -3.68
CA ARG A 79 12.43 4.93 -2.58
C ARG A 79 13.94 4.91 -2.81
N SER A 80 14.39 4.60 -4.02
CA SER A 80 15.82 4.65 -4.39
C SER A 80 16.39 6.04 -4.18
N GLN A 81 15.75 7.07 -4.75
CA GLN A 81 16.23 8.45 -4.62
C GLN A 81 16.35 8.91 -3.16
N ARG A 82 15.41 8.50 -2.31
CA ARG A 82 15.47 8.79 -0.88
C ARG A 82 16.58 8.00 -0.18
N ALA A 83 16.81 6.75 -0.56
CA ALA A 83 17.92 5.97 0.00
C ALA A 83 19.27 6.61 -0.36
N ASP A 84 19.43 7.09 -1.60
CA ASP A 84 20.63 7.80 -2.04
C ASP A 84 20.87 9.07 -1.22
N LEU A 85 19.81 9.86 -0.97
CA LEU A 85 19.88 11.04 -0.10
C LEU A 85 20.30 10.70 1.33
N VAL A 86 19.75 9.63 1.91
CA VAL A 86 20.10 9.20 3.28
C VAL A 86 21.54 8.67 3.33
N ALA A 87 21.99 7.93 2.31
CA ALA A 87 23.35 7.41 2.25
C ALA A 87 24.40 8.55 2.30
N MET A 88 24.15 9.67 1.62
CA MET A 88 25.02 10.86 1.66
C MET A 88 25.12 11.53 3.05
N THR A 89 24.24 11.19 3.99
CA THR A 89 24.27 11.71 5.37
C THR A 89 24.89 10.76 6.38
N THR A 90 25.40 9.61 5.93
CA THR A 90 26.05 8.64 6.82
C THR A 90 27.49 9.09 7.09
N MET A 91 27.82 9.34 8.36
CA MET A 91 29.20 9.55 8.79
C MET A 91 29.82 8.19 9.15
N GLU A 92 31.05 7.94 8.71
CA GLU A 92 31.84 6.83 9.24
C GLU A 92 32.16 7.13 10.71
N GLU A 93 31.67 6.29 11.63
CA GLU A 93 32.11 6.31 13.02
C GLU A 93 33.60 5.90 13.09
N PRO A 94 34.46 6.64 13.81
CA PRO A 94 35.87 6.30 13.98
C PRO A 94 36.11 5.06 14.84
#